data_AF-A0A931PJ31-F1
#
_entry.id   AF-A0A931PJ31-F1
#
_cell.length_a   1.000
_cell.length_b   1.000
_cell.length_c   1.000
_cell.angle_alpha   90.00
_cell.angle_beta   90.00
_cell.angle_gamma   90.00
#
_symmetry.space_group_name_H-M   'P 1'
#
loop_
_entity.id
_entity.type
_entity.pdbx_description
1 polymer ?
#
loop_
_entity_poly.entity_id
_entity_poly.type
_entity_poly.pdbx_seq_one_letter_code
_entity_poly.pdbx_strand_id
1 'polypeptide(L)'
;MAVSSFGLVPIVEDLFFRGYHVGALATRYSRAATIFISASVFALVHLQYLRLDLFAILNVASVFVTAAGLAWTVIATRSLLPAMVAHAYANTPRPLERAPYEI
;
A
#
# COMPACT_ATOMS: atom_id res chain seq x y z
N MET A 1 -17.59 0.44 8.57
CA MET A 1 -16.94 0.64 7.26
C MET A 1 -17.83 -0.01 6.20
N ALA A 2 -18.25 0.69 5.16
CA ALA A 2 -19.04 0.10 4.07
C ALA A 2 -18.15 -0.88 3.28
N VAL A 3 -18.66 -2.04 2.86
CA VAL A 3 -17.88 -3.08 2.15
C VAL A 3 -17.16 -2.52 0.91
N SER A 4 -17.76 -1.53 0.24
CA SER A 4 -17.17 -0.82 -0.90
C SER A 4 -15.85 -0.11 -0.57
N SER A 5 -15.60 0.29 0.69
CA SER A 5 -14.37 0.96 1.08
C SER A 5 -13.15 0.06 0.92
N PHE A 6 -13.30 -1.27 1.02
CA PHE A 6 -12.16 -2.18 0.92
C PHE A 6 -11.65 -2.35 -0.52
N GLY A 7 -12.52 -2.18 -1.52
CA GLY A 7 -12.15 -2.27 -2.94
C GLY A 7 -11.93 -0.91 -3.60
N LEU A 8 -12.82 0.07 -3.33
CA LEU A 8 -12.77 1.37 -3.99
C LEU A 8 -11.58 2.23 -3.52
N VAL A 9 -11.27 2.21 -2.22
CA VAL A 9 -10.20 3.04 -1.66
C VAL A 9 -8.83 2.66 -2.27
N PRO A 10 -8.43 1.38 -2.33
CA PRO A 10 -7.18 0.98 -3.00
C PRO A 10 -7.06 1.43 -4.45
N ILE A 11 -8.17 1.43 -5.20
CA ILE A 11 -8.18 1.88 -6.61
C ILE A 11 -7.87 3.38 -6.68
N VAL A 12 -8.53 4.19 -5.85
CA VAL A 12 -8.28 5.65 -5.81
C VAL A 12 -6.85 5.94 -5.37
N GLU A 13 -6.38 5.22 -4.35
CA GLU A 13 -4.99 5.33 -3.89
C GLU A 13 -3.99 4.97 -4.99
N ASP A 14 -4.23 3.91 -5.77
CA ASP A 14 -3.30 3.52 -6.83
C ASP A 14 -3.33 4.44 -8.05
N LEU A 15 -4.47 5.03 -8.39
CA LEU A 15 -4.52 6.09 -9.42
C LEU A 15 -3.58 7.25 -9.03
N PHE A 16 -3.58 7.65 -7.77
CA PHE A 16 -2.72 8.73 -7.28
C PHE A 16 -1.27 8.27 -7.09
N PHE A 17 -1.02 7.25 -6.29
CA PHE A 17 0.34 6.86 -5.91
C PHE A 17 1.07 6.13 -7.04
N ARG A 18 0.39 5.25 -7.77
CA ARG A 18 1.05 4.35 -8.75
C ARG A 18 0.95 4.92 -10.16
N GLY A 19 -0.17 5.59 -10.47
CA GLY A 19 -0.33 6.35 -11.71
C GLY A 19 0.47 7.66 -11.67
N TYR A 20 -0.01 8.62 -10.88
CA TYR A 20 0.56 9.97 -10.88
C TYR A 20 1.92 10.07 -10.18
N HIS A 21 2.04 9.62 -8.93
CA HIS A 21 3.23 9.88 -8.11
C HIS A 21 4.46 9.08 -8.59
N VAL A 22 4.34 7.77 -8.79
CA VAL A 22 5.40 6.95 -9.41
C VAL A 22 5.72 7.45 -10.82
N GLY A 23 4.71 7.79 -11.63
CA GLY A 23 4.90 8.34 -12.97
C GLY A 23 5.72 9.63 -12.95
N ALA A 24 5.40 10.57 -12.06
CA ALA A 24 6.13 11.82 -11.90
C ALA A 24 7.57 11.59 -11.41
N LEU A 25 7.77 10.75 -10.38
CA LEU A 25 9.10 10.45 -9.83
C LEU A 25 10.00 9.76 -10.87
N ALA A 26 9.45 8.84 -11.67
CA ALA A 26 10.19 8.12 -12.69
C ALA A 26 10.76 9.04 -13.79
N THR A 27 10.26 10.27 -13.95
CA THR A 27 10.83 11.25 -14.89
C THR A 27 12.12 11.91 -14.39
N ARG A 28 12.42 11.83 -13.08
CA ARG A 28 13.53 12.57 -12.44
C ARG A 28 14.49 11.68 -11.64
N TYR A 29 14.04 10.51 -11.22
CA TYR A 29 14.77 9.63 -10.31
C TYR A 29 15.03 8.26 -10.92
N SER A 30 16.01 7.53 -10.38
CA SER A 30 16.23 6.13 -10.71
C SER A 30 15.03 5.27 -10.31
N ARG A 31 14.92 4.05 -10.87
CA ARG A 31 13.86 3.10 -10.50
C ARG A 31 13.86 2.81 -9.01
N ALA A 32 15.03 2.56 -8.43
CA ALA A 32 15.17 2.28 -6.99
C ALA A 32 14.75 3.47 -6.13
N ALA A 33 15.19 4.68 -6.47
CA ALA A 33 14.81 5.89 -5.75
C ALA A 33 13.31 6.17 -5.88
N THR A 34 12.72 5.98 -7.06
CA THR A 34 11.27 6.12 -7.27
C THR A 34 10.47 5.17 -6.39
N ILE A 35 10.85 3.89 -6.33
CA ILE A 35 10.22 2.88 -5.48
C ILE A 35 10.33 3.29 -4.01
N PHE A 36 11.55 3.61 -3.56
CA PHE A 36 11.81 3.95 -2.17
C PHE A 36 11.02 5.20 -1.73
N ILE A 37 11.12 6.30 -2.48
CA ILE A 37 10.44 7.57 -2.16
C ILE A 37 8.92 7.36 -2.17
N SER A 38 8.38 6.72 -3.21
CA SER A 38 6.93 6.48 -3.29
C SER A 38 6.44 5.61 -2.13
N ALA A 39 7.19 4.57 -1.75
CA ALA A 39 6.83 3.70 -0.64
C ALA A 39 6.90 4.42 0.71
N SER A 40 7.91 5.28 0.90
CA SER A 40 8.03 6.12 2.10
C SER A 40 6.85 7.08 2.24
N VAL A 41 6.50 7.83 1.20
CA VAL A 41 5.36 8.76 1.25
C VAL A 41 4.06 8.00 1.53
N PHE A 42 3.84 6.86 0.88
CA PHE A 42 2.66 6.02 1.13
C PHE A 42 2.59 5.53 2.59
N ALA A 43 3.70 5.04 3.14
CA ALA A 43 3.75 4.59 4.54
C ALA A 43 3.55 5.74 5.54
N LEU A 44 4.10 6.92 5.26
CA LEU A 44 3.95 8.10 6.13
C LEU A 44 2.51 8.58 6.23
N VAL A 45 1.75 8.56 5.13
CA VAL A 45 0.33 8.95 5.19
C VAL A 45 -0.52 7.93 5.97
N HIS A 46 -0.03 6.71 6.18
CA HIS A 46 -0.71 5.69 7.00
C HIS A 46 -0.44 5.81 8.51
N LEU A 47 0.30 6.84 8.94
CA LEU A 47 0.60 7.09 10.37
C LEU A 47 -0.58 7.66 11.17
N GLN A 48 -1.76 7.88 10.56
CA GLN A 48 -2.91 8.54 11.20
C GLN A 48 -3.46 7.86 12.48
N TYR A 49 -3.07 6.61 12.75
CA TYR A 49 -3.49 5.85 13.94
C TYR A 49 -2.30 5.38 14.79
N LEU A 50 -1.13 6.02 14.64
CA LEU A 50 0.08 5.56 15.31
C LEU A 50 -0.05 5.67 16.83
N ARG A 51 -0.01 4.51 17.49
CA ARG A 51 0.37 4.39 18.90
C ARG A 51 1.83 3.95 18.90
N LEU A 52 2.65 4.47 19.81
CA LEU A 52 4.07 4.06 19.90
C LEU A 52 4.17 2.69 20.57
N ASP A 53 3.75 1.65 19.85
CA ASP A 53 3.88 0.25 20.22
C ASP A 53 4.49 -0.55 19.05
N LEU A 54 5.00 -1.74 19.38
CA LEU A 54 5.68 -2.60 18.41
C LEU A 54 4.76 -2.99 17.26
N PHE A 55 3.47 -3.19 17.54
CA PHE A 55 2.50 -3.57 16.52
C PHE A 55 2.33 -2.47 15.47
N ALA A 56 2.19 -1.22 15.90
CA ALA A 56 2.10 -0.07 15.01
C ALA A 56 3.36 0.11 14.16
N ILE A 57 4.55 -0.05 14.76
CA ILE A 57 5.83 0.01 14.04
C ILE A 57 5.89 -1.07 12.95
N LEU A 58 5.55 -2.31 13.30
CA LEU A 58 5.54 -3.42 12.35
C LEU A 58 4.48 -3.24 11.26
N ASN A 59 3.33 -2.65 11.60
CA ASN A 59 2.29 -2.34 10.62
C ASN A 59 2.77 -1.31 9.60
N VAL A 60 3.42 -0.23 10.04
CA VAL A 60 3.99 0.78 9.13
C VAL A 60 5.09 0.18 8.25
N ALA A 61 5.96 -0.67 8.82
CA ALA A 61 6.96 -1.39 8.03
C ALA A 61 6.32 -2.30 6.98
N SER A 62 5.23 -3.00 7.32
CA SER A 62 4.45 -3.81 6.38
C SER A 62 3.83 -2.98 5.26
N VAL A 63 3.27 -1.81 5.58
CA VAL A 63 2.75 -0.86 4.60
C VAL A 63 3.86 -0.39 3.65
N PHE A 64 5.04 -0.05 4.17
CA PHE A 64 6.18 0.35 3.35
C PHE A 64 6.60 -0.76 2.37
N VAL A 65 6.79 -1.99 2.86
CA VAL A 65 7.19 -3.14 2.02
C VAL A 65 6.14 -3.43 0.95
N THR A 66 4.86 -3.41 1.32
CA THR A 66 3.74 -3.59 0.39
C THR A 66 3.75 -2.50 -0.68
N ALA A 67 3.88 -1.23 -0.27
CA ALA A 67 3.91 -0.10 -1.19
C ALA A 67 5.09 -0.15 -2.16
N ALA A 68 6.26 -0.59 -1.69
CA ALA A 68 7.43 -0.81 -2.54
C ALA A 68 7.19 -1.90 -3.58
N GLY A 69 6.57 -3.01 -3.18
CA GLY A 69 6.15 -4.08 -4.10
C GLY A 69 5.18 -3.58 -5.17
N LEU A 70 4.15 -2.83 -4.77
CA LEU A 70 3.18 -2.24 -5.71
C LEU A 70 3.85 -1.27 -6.69
N ALA A 71 4.72 -0.37 -6.21
CA ALA A 71 5.46 0.54 -7.09
C ALA A 71 6.37 -0.22 -8.07
N TRP A 72 7.04 -1.28 -7.61
CA TRP A 72 7.83 -2.15 -8.46
C TRP A 72 6.99 -2.81 -9.55
N THR A 73 5.79 -3.32 -9.23
CA THR A 73 4.92 -3.96 -10.25
C THR A 73 4.56 -3.00 -11.38
N VAL A 74 4.28 -1.73 -11.09
CA VAL A 74 3.96 -0.74 -12.14
C VAL A 74 5.18 -0.40 -12.98
N ILE A 75 6.37 -0.28 -12.37
CA ILE A 75 7.61 -0.05 -13.12
C ILE A 75 7.96 -1.24 -14.02
N ALA A 76 7.74 -2.47 -13.54
CA ALA A 76 8.06 -3.69 -14.27
C ALA A 76 7.06 -3.98 -15.40
N THR A 77 5.76 -3.75 -15.17
CA THR A 77 4.70 -4.12 -16.11
C THR A 77 4.17 -2.97 -16.95
N ARG A 78 4.46 -1.71 -16.57
CA ARG A 78 3.87 -0.49 -17.14
C ARG A 78 2.33 -0.49 -17.09
N SER A 79 1.75 -1.22 -16.14
CA SER A 79 0.30 -1.32 -15.94
C SER A 79 -0.04 -1.06 -14.48
N LEU A 80 -1.18 -0.38 -14.26
CA LEU A 80 -1.72 -0.18 -12.91
C LEU A 80 -2.54 -1.38 -12.43
N LEU A 81 -3.04 -2.21 -13.35
CA LEU A 81 -3.96 -3.30 -13.01
C LEU A 81 -3.35 -4.32 -12.03
N PRO A 82 -2.09 -4.78 -12.18
CA PRO A 82 -1.50 -5.71 -11.22
C PRO A 82 -1.41 -5.12 -9.81
N ALA A 83 -1.04 -3.84 -9.70
CA ALA A 83 -0.97 -3.15 -8.42
C ALA A 83 -2.37 -3.03 -7.79
N MET A 84 -3.36 -2.55 -8.56
CA MET A 84 -4.75 -2.38 -8.09
C MET A 84 -5.36 -3.68 -7.57
N VAL A 85 -5.19 -4.78 -8.32
CA VAL A 85 -5.71 -6.10 -7.91
C VAL A 85 -5.01 -6.59 -6.65
N ALA A 86 -3.68 -6.51 -6.59
CA ALA A 86 -2.91 -6.94 -5.42
C ALA A 86 -3.24 -6.10 -4.17
N HIS A 87 -3.41 -4.79 -4.34
CA HIS A 87 -3.72 -3.87 -3.27
C HIS A 87 -5.14 -4.07 -2.74
N ALA A 88 -6.15 -4.17 -3.62
CA ALA A 88 -7.52 -4.47 -3.22
C ALA A 88 -7.64 -5.83 -2.50
N TYR A 89 -6.91 -6.84 -2.98
CA TYR A 89 -6.84 -8.14 -2.33
C TYR A 89 -6.23 -8.04 -0.92
N ALA A 90 -5.09 -7.35 -0.77
CA ALA A 90 -4.42 -7.17 0.51
C ALA A 90 -5.26 -6.34 1.51
N ASN A 91 -6.06 -5.41 1.02
CA ASN A 91 -6.94 -4.56 1.83
C ASN A 91 -8.26 -5.25 2.24
N THR A 92 -8.56 -6.41 1.68
CA THR A 92 -9.77 -7.16 2.05
C THR A 92 -9.57 -7.79 3.44
N PRO A 93 -10.47 -7.53 4.40
CA PRO A 93 -10.41 -8.17 5.71
C PRO A 93 -10.47 -9.69 5.54
N ARG A 94 -9.49 -10.39 6.09
CA ARG A 94 -9.53 -11.85 6.14
C ARG A 94 -10.38 -12.24 7.35
N PRO A 95 -11.33 -13.19 7.21
CA PRO A 95 -11.98 -13.77 8.36
C PRO A 95 -10.90 -14.28 9.31
N LEU A 96 -10.92 -13.81 10.56
CA LEU A 96 -10.04 -14.32 11.58
C LEU A 96 -10.35 -15.82 11.73
N GLU A 97 -9.39 -16.67 11.40
CA GLU A 97 -9.36 -18.01 11.96
C GLU A 97 -9.22 -17.83 13.48
N ARG A 98 -10.36 -17.92 14.17
CA ARG A 98 -10.58 -17.94 15.63
C ARG A 98 -9.53 -17.18 16.46
N ALA A 99 -9.88 -15.98 16.90
CA ALA A 99 -9.23 -15.39 18.06
C ALA A 99 -9.44 -16.35 19.26
N PRO A 100 -8.39 -16.96 19.85
CA PRO A 100 -8.54 -18.04 20.85
C PRO A 100 -8.93 -17.55 22.26
N TYR A 101 -9.70 -16.47 22.39
CA TYR A 101 -10.01 -15.85 23.69
C TYR A 101 -11.51 -15.62 23.94
N GLU A 102 -12.37 -16.46 23.36
CA GLU A 102 -13.74 -16.64 23.87
C GLU A 102 -13.80 -17.90 24.76
N ILE A 103 -13.40 -17.77 26.03
CA ILE A 103 -13.85 -18.59 27.17
C ILE A 103 -13.98 -17.67 28.39
#